data_AF-A0A7W1BUA2-F1
#
_entry.id   AF-A0A7W1BUA2-F1
#
_cell.length_a   1.000
_cell.length_b   1.000
_cell.length_c   1.000
_cell.angle_alpha   90.00
_cell.angle_beta   90.00
_cell.angle_gamma   90.00
#
_symmetry.space_group_name_H-M   'P 1'
#
loop_
_entity.id
_entity.type
_entity.pdbx_description
1 polymer ?
#
loop_
_entity_poly.entity_id
_entity_poly.type
_entity_poly.pdbx_seq_one_letter_code
_entity_poly.pdbx_strand_id
1 'polypeptide(L)' 'MHAGVLEETFHRPLVNAVVLASSVIAVDYTMLPAMNLYKPPWKYPAATLAKDYGNHLVYGLAVAGAYRALDRLFEGGEIR' A
#
# COMPACT_ATOMS: atom_id res chain seq x y z
N MET A 1 -21.17 -18.11 6.07
CA MET A 1 -20.27 -17.37 6.98
C MET A 1 -18.86 -17.25 6.37
N HIS A 2 -18.68 -16.54 5.25
CA HIS A 2 -17.34 -16.30 4.66
C HIS A 2 -17.26 -14.95 3.90
N ALA A 3 -18.14 -13.99 4.18
CA ALA A 3 -18.11 -12.66 3.54
C ALA A 3 -17.39 -11.60 4.41
N GLY A 4 -17.36 -11.78 5.74
CA GLY A 4 -16.87 -10.74 6.66
C GLY A 4 -15.36 -10.48 6.65
N VAL A 5 -14.53 -11.43 6.22
CA VAL A 5 -13.06 -11.25 6.24
C VAL A 5 -12.59 -10.28 5.15
N LEU A 6 -13.24 -10.29 3.99
CA LEU A 6 -12.90 -9.37 2.90
C LEU A 6 -13.45 -7.96 3.17
N GLU A 7 -14.68 -7.87 3.69
CA GLU A 7 -15.34 -6.60 4.00
C GLU A 7 -14.63 -5.84 5.13
N GLU A 8 -14.15 -6.53 6.17
CA GLU A 8 -13.41 -5.92 7.27
C GLU A 8 -12.02 -5.38 6.84
N THR A 9 -11.44 -5.98 5.79
CA THR A 9 -10.15 -5.54 5.22
C THR A 9 -10.29 -4.16 4.58
N PHE A 10 -11.39 -3.84 3.91
CA PHE A 10 -11.61 -2.52 3.29
C PHE A 10 -11.79 -1.38 4.31
N HIS A 11 -12.12 -1.68 5.57
CA HIS A 11 -12.39 -0.66 6.59
C HIS A 11 -11.18 -0.22 7.43
N ARG A 12 -10.01 -0.85 7.28
CA ARG A 12 -8.79 -0.52 8.05
C ARG A 12 -7.69 0.09 7.15
N PRO A 13 -7.78 1.39 6.80
CA PRO A 13 -6.89 2.01 5.82
C PRO A 13 -5.41 1.95 6.20
N LEU A 14 -5.09 2.02 7.51
CA LEU A 14 -3.73 1.87 8.00
C LEU A 14 -3.15 0.47 7.74
N VAL A 15 -3.94 -0.58 7.97
CA VAL A 15 -3.51 -1.97 7.73
C VAL A 15 -3.24 -2.17 6.25
N ASN A 16 -4.15 -1.70 5.39
CA ASN A 16 -3.99 -1.81 3.94
C ASN A 16 -2.75 -1.07 3.43
N ALA A 17 -2.50 0.13 3.95
CA ALA A 17 -1.31 0.90 3.59
C ALA A 17 -0.01 0.19 4.01
N VAL A 18 0.03 -0.39 5.21
CA VAL A 18 1.20 -1.15 5.70
C VAL A 18 1.42 -2.42 4.88
N VAL A 19 0.36 -3.18 4.59
CA VAL A 19 0.44 -4.39 3.76
C VAL A 19 0.92 -4.06 2.35
N LEU A 20 0.37 -3.01 1.73
CA LEU A 20 0.79 -2.56 0.41
C LEU A 20 2.26 -2.13 0.42
N ALA A 21 2.66 -1.26 1.35
CA ALA A 21 4.03 -0.75 1.43
C ALA A 21 5.05 -1.87 1.61
N SER A 22 4.75 -2.82 2.51
CA SER A 22 5.61 -3.99 2.75
C SER A 22 5.73 -4.88 1.52
N SER A 23 4.62 -5.10 0.81
CA SER A 23 4.58 -5.96 -0.37
C SER A 23 5.38 -5.35 -1.53
N VAL A 24 5.18 -4.07 -1.81
CA VAL A 24 5.90 -3.37 -2.89
C VAL A 24 7.40 -3.35 -2.60
N ILE A 25 7.81 -3.01 -1.37
CA ILE A 25 9.23 -2.99 -1.00
C ILE A 25 9.88 -4.36 -1.07
N ALA A 26 9.16 -5.43 -0.69
CA ALA A 26 9.66 -6.79 -0.85
C ALA A 26 9.94 -7.11 -2.34
N VAL A 27 9.06 -6.69 -3.24
CA VAL A 27 9.23 -6.89 -4.68
C VAL A 27 10.37 -6.01 -5.22
N ASP A 28 10.41 -4.72 -4.85
CA ASP A 28 11.43 -3.78 -5.30
C ASP A 28 12.83 -4.27 -4.97
N TYR A 29 13.08 -4.63 -3.71
CA TYR A 29 14.41 -5.05 -3.25
C TYR A 29 14.74 -6.52 -3.54
N THR A 30 13.88 -7.25 -4.24
CA THR A 30 14.21 -8.57 -4.80
C THR A 30 14.42 -8.48 -6.31
N MET A 31 13.45 -7.93 -7.05
CA MET A 31 13.51 -7.86 -8.50
C MET A 31 14.47 -6.79 -9.02
N LEU A 32 14.45 -5.56 -8.47
CA LEU A 32 15.26 -4.47 -9.01
C LEU A 32 16.77 -4.71 -8.82
N PRO A 33 17.24 -5.28 -7.68
CA PRO A 33 18.64 -5.72 -7.57
C PRO A 33 18.98 -6.86 -8.54
N ALA A 34 18.08 -7.82 -8.76
CA ALA A 34 18.31 -8.90 -9.73
C ALA A 34 18.44 -8.37 -11.17
N MET A 35 17.76 -7.28 -11.51
CA MET A 35 17.87 -6.56 -12.78
C MET A 35 19.00 -5.52 -12.81
N ASN A 36 19.79 -5.40 -11.74
CA ASN A 36 20.86 -4.43 -11.58
C ASN A 36 20.42 -2.96 -11.72
N LEU A 37 19.14 -2.68 -11.42
CA LEU A 37 18.57 -1.33 -11.40
C LEU A 37 18.74 -0.68 -10.02
N TYR A 38 18.66 -1.48 -8.95
CA TYR A 38 18.87 -1.05 -7.57
C TYR A 38 20.09 -1.74 -6.95
N LYS A 39 20.64 -1.14 -5.90
CA LYS A 39 21.55 -1.86 -5.01
C LYS A 39 20.73 -2.77 -4.10
N PRO A 40 21.32 -3.87 -3.57
CA PRO A 40 20.67 -4.62 -2.50
C PRO A 40 20.39 -3.74 -1.27
N PRO A 41 19.33 -4.01 -0.48
CA PRO A 41 18.87 -3.11 0.58
C PRO A 41 19.95 -2.80 1.63
N TRP A 42 20.80 -3.75 1.99
CA TRP A 42 21.92 -3.56 2.95
C TRP A 42 23.04 -2.65 2.44
N LYS A 43 23.01 -2.20 1.19
CA LYS A 43 23.95 -1.22 0.63
C LYS A 43 23.45 0.22 0.77
N TYR A 44 22.22 0.43 1.21
CA TYR A 44 21.67 1.76 1.45
C TYR A 44 21.75 2.15 2.92
N PRO A 45 21.92 3.45 3.23
CA PRO A 45 21.71 3.95 4.58
C PRO A 45 20.30 3.64 5.08
N ALA A 46 20.15 3.32 6.37
CA ALA A 46 18.83 3.06 6.98
C ALA A 46 17.84 4.22 6.76
N ALA A 47 18.32 5.47 6.77
CA ALA A 47 17.50 6.65 6.50
C ALA A 47 16.94 6.68 5.06
N THR A 48 17.65 6.10 4.08
CA THR A 48 17.16 5.98 2.70
C THR A 48 16.04 4.95 2.64
N LEU A 49 16.22 3.78 3.26
CA LEU A 49 15.19 2.74 3.31
C LEU A 49 13.95 3.20 4.08
N ALA A 50 14.13 3.95 5.17
CA ALA A 50 13.02 4.50 5.95
C ALA A 50 12.20 5.52 5.16
N LYS A 51 12.86 6.40 4.38
CA LYS A 51 12.17 7.34 3.50
C LYS A 51 11.42 6.64 2.39
N ASP A 52 12.03 5.63 1.77
CA ASP A 52 11.41 4.83 0.72
C ASP A 52 10.16 4.09 1.23
N TYR A 53 10.26 3.47 2.40
CA TYR A 53 9.11 2.85 3.09
C TYR A 53 8.03 3.86 3.46
N GLY A 54 8.42 5.04 3.95
CA GLY A 54 7.51 6.14 4.25
C GLY A 54 6.73 6.61 3.01
N ASN A 55 7.40 6.73 1.86
CA ASN A 55 6.76 7.12 0.60
C ASN A 55 5.70 6.10 0.17
N HIS A 56 6.01 4.80 0.29
CA HIS A 56 5.08 3.73 -0.03
C HIS A 56 3.88 3.69 0.94
N LEU A 57 4.10 3.97 2.23
CA LEU A 57 3.01 4.11 3.20
C LEU A 57 2.09 5.28 2.84
N VAL A 58 2.65 6.46 2.55
CA VAL A 58 1.87 7.65 2.17
C VAL A 58 1.06 7.37 0.91
N TYR A 59 1.66 6.74 -0.09
CA TYR A 59 0.98 6.32 -1.31
C TYR A 59 -0.18 5.35 -1.00
N GLY A 60 0.07 4.30 -0.20
CA GLY A 60 -0.97 3.33 0.17
C GLY A 60 -2.12 3.96 0.96
N LEU A 61 -1.84 4.91 1.85
CA LEU A 61 -2.86 5.67 2.58
C LEU A 61 -3.68 6.55 1.63
N ALA A 62 -3.03 7.23 0.69
CA ALA A 62 -3.71 8.05 -0.29
C ALA A 62 -4.66 7.20 -1.18
N VAL A 63 -4.19 6.05 -1.65
CA VAL A 63 -5.00 5.11 -2.44
C VAL A 63 -6.18 4.58 -1.63
N ALA A 64 -5.94 4.09 -0.40
CA ALA A 64 -7.02 3.60 0.46
C ALA A 64 -8.04 4.70 0.79
N GLY A 65 -7.58 5.93 1.02
CA GLY A 65 -8.43 7.09 1.24
C GLY A 65 -9.28 7.43 0.01
N ALA A 66 -8.70 7.37 -1.19
CA ALA A 66 -9.40 7.61 -2.44
C ALA A 66 -10.51 6.58 -2.68
N TYR A 67 -10.21 5.28 -2.51
CA TYR A 67 -11.23 4.22 -2.63
C TYR A 67 -12.34 4.41 -1.60
N ARG A 68 -12.00 4.66 -0.35
CA ARG A 68 -13.00 4.94 0.70
C ARG A 68 -13.85 6.18 0.41
N ALA A 69 -13.30 7.19 -0.27
CA ALA A 69 -14.07 8.36 -0.71
C ALA A 69 -15.01 8.02 -1.86
N LEU A 70 -14.52 7.26 -2.86
CA LEU A 70 -15.33 6.75 -3.96
C LEU A 70 -16.47 5.86 -3.46
N ASP A 71 -16.20 4.91 -2.57
CA ASP A 71 -17.22 4.04 -1.98
C ASP A 71 -18.32 4.87 -1.33
N ARG A 72 -17.99 5.91 -0.56
CA ARG A 72 -19.00 6.83 0.00
C ARG A 72 -19.79 7.60 -1.03
N LEU A 73 -19.14 8.02 -2.12
CA LEU A 73 -19.80 8.74 -3.20
C LEU A 73 -20.77 7.83 -3.97
N PHE A 74 -20.43 6.54 -4.12
CA PHE A 74 -21.26 5.55 -4.83
C PHE A 74 -22.29 4.85 -3.93
N GLU A 75 -22.03 4.67 -2.63
CA GLU A 75 -23.00 4.19 -1.63
C GLU A 75 -24.14 5.21 -1.39
N GLY A 76 -23.88 6.50 -1.58
CA GLY A 76 -24.89 7.56 -1.55
C GLY A 76 -25.69 7.73 -2.86
N GLY A 77 -25.42 6.91 -3.88
CA GLY A 77 -26.00 7.02 -5.21
C GLY A 77 -27.17 6.06 -5.44
N GLU A 78 -28.39 6.49 -5.11
CA GLU A 78 -29.48 6.23 -6.04
C GLU A 78 -29.03 6.77 -7.41
N ILE A 79 -29.08 5.95 -8.46
CA ILE A 79 -29.30 6.51 -9.80
C ILE A 79 -30.71 7.10 -9.77
N ARG A 80 -30.79 8.41 -9.58
CA ARG A 80 -31.92 9.24 -10.01
C ARG A 80 -31.42 10.25 -11.03
#